data_AF-A0A1M3NY70-F1
#
_entry.id   AF-A0A1M3NY70-F1
#
_cell.length_a   1.000
_cell.length_b   1.000
_cell.length_c   1.000
_cell.angle_alpha   90.00
_cell.angle_beta   90.00
_cell.angle_gamma   90.00
#
_symmetry.space_group_name_H-M   'P 1'
#
loop_
_entity.id
_entity.type
_entity.pdbx_description
1 polymer ?
#
loop_
_entity_poly.entity_id
_entity_poly.type
_entity_poly.pdbx_seq_one_letter_code
_entity_poly.pdbx_strand_id
1 'polypeptide(L)'
;MNTNKEPTVITDEMVEAAMTAIESTEPTPEERKAGQLAKLIPVIQEAIKRGDSKDKICKRLKASGIYLHHLKLKKLFDAATALPIESNEQLQGGAE
;
A
#
# COMPACT_ATOMS: atom_id res chain seq x y z
N MET A 1 27.09 25.49 34.60
CA MET A 1 26.65 24.09 34.37
C MET A 1 26.28 24.02 32.90
N ASN A 2 27.22 23.62 32.05
CA ASN A 2 27.05 23.66 30.60
C ASN A 2 26.65 22.26 30.14
N THR A 3 25.38 22.10 29.77
CA THR A 3 24.89 20.89 29.12
C THR A 3 25.34 20.90 27.66
N ASN A 4 26.51 20.32 27.41
CA ASN A 4 26.95 19.99 26.07
C ASN A 4 25.97 18.95 25.50
N LYS A 5 24.96 19.41 24.76
CA LYS A 5 24.22 18.55 23.82
C LYS A 5 25.16 18.34 22.65
N GLU A 6 25.91 17.25 22.66
CA GLU A 6 26.59 16.77 21.47
C GLU A 6 25.54 16.63 20.36
N PRO A 7 25.70 17.30 19.21
CA PRO A 7 24.81 17.07 18.09
C PRO A 7 25.04 15.63 17.65
N THR A 8 24.01 14.78 17.76
CA THR A 8 24.04 13.44 17.15
C THR A 8 24.09 13.65 15.64
N VAL A 9 25.30 13.72 15.10
CA VAL A 9 25.54 13.80 13.66
C VAL A 9 25.14 12.45 13.09
N ILE A 10 24.04 12.41 12.35
CA ILE A 10 23.65 11.23 11.57
C ILE A 10 24.74 11.07 10.49
N THR A 11 25.53 10.01 10.59
CA THR A 11 26.57 9.68 9.61
C THR A 11 25.99 8.78 8.52
N ASP A 12 26.58 8.81 7.31
CA ASP A 12 26.20 7.91 6.21
C ASP A 12 26.22 6.43 6.62
N GLU A 13 27.18 6.02 7.47
CA GLU A 13 27.24 4.65 8.00
C GLU A 13 26.01 4.28 8.85
N MET A 14 25.44 5.22 9.62
CA MET A 14 24.20 5.00 10.36
C MET A 14 22.99 4.90 9.42
N VAL A 15 23.01 5.63 8.30
CA VAL A 15 21.95 5.57 7.27
C VAL A 15 22.03 4.25 6.51
N GLU A 16 23.22 3.82 6.09
CA GLU A 16 23.42 2.53 5.41
C GLU A 16 23.08 1.35 6.31
N ALA A 17 23.45 1.40 7.59
CA ALA A 17 23.08 0.38 8.57
C ALA A 17 21.56 0.32 8.79
N ALA A 18 20.89 1.47 8.83
CA ALA A 18 19.43 1.53 8.93
C ALA A 18 18.75 1.01 7.65
N MET A 19 19.24 1.36 6.47
CA MET A 19 18.73 0.84 5.19
C MET A 19 18.90 -0.67 5.09
N THR A 20 20.07 -1.19 5.44
CA THR A 20 20.35 -2.64 5.47
C THR A 20 19.46 -3.37 6.45
N ALA A 21 19.18 -2.77 7.62
CA ALA A 21 18.27 -3.31 8.60
C ALA A 21 16.81 -3.35 8.10
N ILE A 22 16.39 -2.35 7.33
CA ILE A 22 15.05 -2.31 6.71
C ILE A 22 14.95 -3.34 5.57
N GLU A 23 15.94 -3.42 4.68
CA GLU A 23 15.96 -4.37 3.57
C GLU A 23 16.06 -5.84 4.03
N SER A 24 16.70 -6.09 5.17
CA SER A 24 16.83 -7.45 5.74
C SER A 24 15.62 -7.88 6.56
N THR A 25 14.65 -7.00 6.79
CA THR A 25 13.43 -7.39 7.51
C THR A 25 12.47 -8.09 6.56
N GLU A 26 12.30 -9.39 6.76
CA GLU A 26 11.20 -10.12 6.14
C GLU A 26 9.89 -9.36 6.40
N PRO A 27 9.01 -9.23 5.39
CA PRO A 27 7.80 -8.45 5.54
C PRO A 27 7.00 -9.04 6.70
N THR A 28 6.63 -8.17 7.64
CA THR A 28 5.89 -8.60 8.82
C THR A 28 4.60 -9.31 8.38
N PRO A 29 4.03 -10.21 9.19
CA PRO A 29 2.76 -10.87 8.86
C PRO A 29 1.63 -9.87 8.54
N GLU A 30 1.72 -8.66 9.09
CA GLU A 30 0.79 -7.58 8.84
C GLU A 30 1.02 -6.92 7.48
N GLU A 31 2.27 -6.67 7.09
CA GLU A 31 2.64 -6.19 5.76
C GLU A 31 2.34 -7.20 4.66
N ARG A 32 2.56 -8.49 4.91
CA ARG A 32 2.17 -9.56 3.98
C ARG A 32 0.65 -9.54 3.74
N LYS A 33 -0.15 -9.37 4.80
CA LYS A 33 -1.61 -9.23 4.68
C LYS A 33 -2.00 -7.96 3.95
N ALA A 34 -1.35 -6.83 4.24
CA ALA A 34 -1.59 -5.56 3.54
C ALA A 34 -1.27 -5.69 2.04
N GLY A 35 -0.15 -6.31 1.68
CA GLY A 35 0.23 -6.58 0.30
C GLY A 35 -0.74 -7.54 -0.42
N GLN A 36 -1.26 -8.56 0.27
CA GLN A 36 -2.31 -9.42 -0.29
C GLN A 36 -3.62 -8.67 -0.53
N LEU A 37 -4.00 -7.76 0.38
CA LEU A 37 -5.17 -6.90 0.21
C LEU A 37 -4.96 -5.90 -0.94
N ALA A 38 -3.77 -5.32 -1.07
CA ALA A 38 -3.43 -4.41 -2.16
C ALA A 38 -3.59 -5.08 -3.54
N LYS A 39 -3.27 -6.36 -3.67
CA LYS A 39 -3.49 -7.13 -4.90
C LYS A 39 -4.96 -7.28 -5.30
N LEU A 40 -5.90 -7.11 -4.35
CA LEU A 40 -7.34 -7.18 -4.63
C LEU A 40 -7.91 -5.85 -5.12
N ILE A 41 -7.23 -4.73 -4.87
CA ILE A 41 -7.63 -3.39 -5.31
C ILE A 41 -7.87 -3.34 -6.84
N PRO A 42 -6.93 -3.76 -7.72
CA PRO A 42 -7.16 -3.70 -9.17
C PRO A 42 -8.32 -4.61 -9.63
N VAL A 43 -8.49 -5.77 -8.99
CA VAL A 43 -9.61 -6.69 -9.29
C VAL A 43 -10.95 -6.05 -8.91
N ILE A 44 -11.00 -5.36 -7.77
CA ILE A 44 -12.19 -4.64 -7.32
C ILE A 44 -12.47 -3.45 -8.24
N GLN A 45 -11.44 -2.69 -8.65
CA GLN A 45 -11.58 -1.58 -9.60
C GLN A 45 -12.15 -2.04 -10.94
N GLU A 46 -11.64 -3.14 -11.48
CA GLU A 46 -12.13 -3.69 -12.74
C GLU A 46 -13.60 -4.13 -12.64
N ALA A 47 -13.98 -4.76 -11.52
CA ALA A 47 -15.36 -5.13 -11.27
C ALA A 47 -16.27 -3.89 -11.15
N ILE A 48 -15.83 -2.83 -10.46
CA ILE A 48 -16.55 -1.55 -10.39
C ILE A 48 -16.71 -0.95 -11.79
N LYS A 49 -15.66 -0.94 -12.62
CA LYS A 49 -15.72 -0.46 -14.03
C LYS A 49 -16.74 -1.22 -14.88
N ARG A 50 -16.89 -2.52 -14.64
CA ARG A 50 -17.90 -3.37 -15.30
C ARG A 50 -19.33 -3.14 -14.78
N GLY A 51 -19.51 -2.33 -13.74
CA GLY A 51 -20.79 -2.09 -13.10
C GLY A 51 -21.21 -3.19 -12.09
N ASP A 52 -20.28 -4.04 -11.65
CA ASP A 52 -20.60 -5.02 -10.61
C ASP A 52 -20.91 -4.33 -9.28
N SER A 53 -22.00 -4.73 -8.64
CA SER A 53 -22.36 -4.23 -7.31
C SER A 53 -21.40 -4.73 -6.23
N LYS A 54 -21.22 -3.95 -5.16
CA LYS A 54 -20.37 -4.31 -4.01
C LYS A 54 -20.68 -5.68 -3.41
N ASP A 55 -21.95 -6.06 -3.35
CA ASP A 55 -22.38 -7.40 -2.89
C ASP A 55 -21.83 -8.54 -3.78
N LYS A 56 -21.92 -8.37 -5.10
CA LYS A 56 -21.45 -9.34 -6.09
C LYS A 56 -19.92 -9.49 -6.03
N ILE A 57 -19.21 -8.39 -5.85
CA ILE A 57 -17.76 -8.39 -5.62
C ILE A 57 -17.42 -9.12 -4.32
N CYS A 58 -18.15 -8.84 -3.23
CA CYS A 58 -17.95 -9.52 -1.95
C CYS A 58 -18.21 -11.04 -2.04
N LYS A 59 -19.23 -11.46 -2.78
CA LYS A 59 -19.52 -12.88 -3.04
C LYS A 59 -18.40 -13.56 -3.81
N ARG A 60 -17.85 -12.91 -4.83
CA ARG A 60 -16.68 -13.40 -5.58
C ARG A 60 -15.45 -13.55 -4.68
N LEU A 61 -15.16 -12.56 -3.84
CA LEU A 61 -14.06 -12.65 -2.87
C LEU A 61 -14.22 -13.83 -1.92
N LYS A 62 -15.42 -14.05 -1.37
CA LYS A 62 -15.72 -15.23 -0.54
C LYS A 62 -15.55 -16.55 -1.30
N ALA A 63 -16.01 -16.61 -2.55
CA ALA A 63 -15.85 -17.79 -3.39
C ALA A 63 -14.37 -18.11 -3.69
N SER A 64 -13.50 -17.10 -3.74
CA SER A 64 -12.05 -17.25 -3.83
C SER A 64 -11.37 -17.54 -2.48
N GLY A 65 -12.13 -17.79 -1.41
CA GLY A 65 -11.60 -18.08 -0.08
C GLY A 65 -11.17 -16.85 0.73
N ILE A 66 -11.48 -15.64 0.25
CA ILE A 66 -11.11 -14.38 0.90
C ILE A 66 -12.26 -13.93 1.81
N TYR A 67 -12.14 -14.27 3.08
CA TYR A 67 -13.08 -13.86 4.12
C TYR A 67 -12.57 -12.62 4.84
N LEU A 68 -13.10 -11.46 4.47
CA LEU A 68 -12.73 -10.19 5.08
C LEU A 68 -13.85 -9.64 5.95
N HIS A 69 -13.45 -9.08 7.09
CA HIS A 69 -14.35 -8.32 7.95
C HIS A 69 -14.90 -7.10 7.21
N HIS A 70 -16.14 -6.70 7.50
CA HIS A 70 -16.83 -5.62 6.80
C HIS A 70 -16.03 -4.29 6.79
N LEU A 71 -15.32 -3.97 7.87
CA LEU A 71 -14.43 -2.80 7.94
C LEU A 71 -13.27 -2.87 6.94
N LYS A 72 -12.66 -4.06 6.76
CA LYS A 72 -11.57 -4.25 5.79
C LYS A 72 -12.08 -4.18 4.36
N LEU A 73 -13.26 -4.75 4.09
CA LEU A 73 -13.94 -4.60 2.80
C LEU A 73 -14.21 -3.13 2.50
N LYS A 74 -14.74 -2.36 3.47
CA LYS A 74 -14.98 -0.92 3.30
C LYS A 74 -13.69 -0.20 2.90
N LYS A 75 -12.58 -0.42 3.61
CA LYS A 75 -11.27 0.17 3.27
C LYS A 75 -10.75 -0.25 1.90
N LEU A 76 -10.96 -1.49 1.49
CA LEU A 76 -10.58 -1.97 0.15
C LEU A 76 -11.37 -1.29 -0.96
N PHE A 77 -12.69 -1.17 -0.79
CA PHE A 77 -13.53 -0.47 -1.75
C PHE A 77 -13.15 1.01 -1.80
N ASP A 78 -12.93 1.64 -0.63
CA ASP A 78 -12.50 3.02 -0.51
C ASP A 78 -11.17 3.24 -1.25
N ALA A 79 -10.16 2.40 -1.01
CA ALA A 79 -8.88 2.43 -1.72
C ALA A 79 -9.02 2.21 -3.24
N ALA A 80 -9.86 1.27 -3.65
CA ALA A 80 -10.15 1.02 -5.08
C ALA A 80 -10.84 2.22 -5.75
N THR A 81 -11.67 2.98 -5.02
CA THR A 81 -12.31 4.20 -5.53
C THR A 81 -11.44 5.46 -5.37
N ALA A 82 -10.54 5.47 -4.40
CA ALA A 82 -9.70 6.62 -4.06
C ALA A 82 -8.41 6.65 -4.88
N LEU A 83 -7.91 5.51 -5.37
CA LEU A 83 -6.90 5.50 -6.41
C LEU A 83 -7.53 6.15 -7.64
N PRO A 84 -7.08 7.33 -8.08
CA PRO A 84 -7.38 7.75 -9.43
C PRO A 84 -6.92 6.59 -10.31
N ILE A 85 -7.78 6.17 -11.25
CA ILE A 85 -7.24 5.57 -12.46
C ILE A 85 -6.34 6.68 -12.96
N GLU A 86 -5.03 6.58 -12.72
CA GLU A 86 -4.07 7.39 -13.44
C GLU A 86 -4.40 7.09 -14.90
N SER A 87 -5.14 8.01 -15.52
CA SER A 87 -4.85 8.41 -16.88
C SER A 87 -3.34 8.45 -16.92
N ASN A 88 -2.80 7.48 -17.64
CA ASN A 88 -1.41 7.39 -17.98
C ASN A 88 -1.07 8.62 -18.86
N GLU A 89 -1.09 9.82 -18.29
CA GLU A 89 -0.47 11.02 -18.85
C GLU A 89 1.02 10.90 -18.51
N GLN A 90 1.64 10.07 -19.33
CA GLN A 90 3.00 10.17 -19.84
C GLN A 90 3.89 11.24 -19.18
N LEU A 91 5.01 10.76 -18.63
CA LEU A 91 6.35 11.23 -19.00
C LEU A 91 6.38 12.06 -20.31
N GLN A 92 6.46 13.38 -20.22
CA GLN A 92 7.18 14.22 -21.19
C GLN A 92 7.34 15.68 -20.72
N GLY A 93 8.59 16.16 -20.74
CA GLY A 93 9.02 17.54 -20.49
C GLY A 93 9.64 17.70 -19.10
N GLY A 94 10.94 17.51 -18.88
CA GLY A 94 12.05 17.85 -19.76
C GLY A 94 12.32 19.35 -19.66
N ALA A 95 13.30 19.71 -18.82
CA ALA A 95 13.99 20.99 -18.69
C ALA A 95 13.14 22.27 -18.53
N GLU A 96 13.37 23.00 -17.45
CA GLU A 96 14.01 24.34 -17.48
C GLU A 96 14.54 24.70 -16.09
#